data_AF-A0A6S7CC98-F1
#
_entry.id   AF-A0A6S7CC98-F1
#
_cell.length_a   1.000
_cell.length_b   1.000
_cell.length_c   1.000
_cell.angle_alpha   90.00
_cell.angle_beta   90.00
_cell.angle_gamma   90.00
#
_symmetry.space_group_name_H-M   'P 1'
#
loop_
_entity.id
_entity.type
_entity.pdbx_description
1 polymer ?
#
loop_
_entity_poly.entity_id
_entity_poly.type
_entity_poly.pdbx_seq_one_letter_code
_entity_poly.pdbx_strand_id
1 'polypeptide(L)'
;MQTPDYTIGLETNRIQSPSVSLLHRASFLTSAARLDQLPAAGAPEVCFVGRSNAGKSTAINVLCNQRRLAFSSKTPGRTRLINMFGLPDPLDPEGHIGFLVDLPGYGYASVARNEKEKWADILGGYLRDRESLAGIVLLIDIRRGVTELDRRLANFIAPTGRPVLALLTKADKLPYGQRMRTVFSVRKDLADIGALHTIPFSAPERIGLEEAGAHIENWISPKVES
;
A
#
# COMPACT_ATOMS: atom_id res chain seq x y z
N MET A 1 58.99 21.25 27.65
CA MET A 1 59.03 21.16 26.18
C MET A 1 58.32 19.85 25.82
N GLN A 2 57.03 19.91 25.51
CA GLN A 2 56.18 18.77 25.20
C GLN A 2 55.23 19.22 24.08
N THR A 3 55.34 18.58 22.93
CA THR A 3 54.53 18.78 21.73
C THR A 3 53.16 18.14 21.90
N PRO A 4 52.04 18.76 21.46
CA PRO A 4 50.76 18.06 21.38
C PRO A 4 50.67 17.22 20.10
N ASP A 5 50.23 15.98 20.28
CA ASP A 5 49.95 15.00 19.23
C ASP A 5 48.67 15.40 18.47
N TYR A 6 48.79 15.63 17.16
CA TYR A 6 47.65 15.93 16.28
C TYR A 6 47.21 14.64 15.59
N THR A 7 46.35 13.85 16.26
CA THR A 7 45.69 12.73 15.60
C THR A 7 44.53 13.25 14.75
N ILE A 8 44.80 13.42 13.46
CA ILE A 8 43.82 13.60 12.38
C ILE A 8 42.89 12.39 12.36
N GLY A 9 41.68 12.55 12.90
CA GLY A 9 40.58 11.62 12.70
C GLY A 9 40.16 11.66 11.23
N LEU A 10 40.45 10.59 10.50
CA LEU A 10 39.92 10.36 9.17
C LEU A 10 38.40 10.17 9.29
N GLU A 11 37.64 11.20 8.91
CA GLU A 11 36.22 11.07 8.63
C GLU A 11 36.04 10.01 7.54
N THR A 12 35.54 8.84 7.94
CA THR A 12 35.07 7.84 6.99
C THR A 12 33.77 8.38 6.39
N ASN A 13 33.90 9.04 5.24
CA ASN A 13 32.81 9.30 4.32
C ASN A 13 32.16 7.95 3.99
N ARG A 14 31.12 7.58 4.75
CA ARG A 14 30.24 6.47 4.38
C ARG A 14 29.55 6.89 3.11
N ILE A 15 30.04 6.37 1.99
CA ILE A 15 29.30 6.32 0.74
C ILE A 15 27.97 5.64 1.08
N GLN A 16 26.90 6.42 1.19
CA GLN A 16 25.54 5.90 1.23
C GLN A 16 25.32 5.20 -0.11
N SER A 17 25.50 3.88 -0.12
CA SER A 17 24.89 3.06 -1.16
C SER A 17 23.40 3.41 -1.18
N PRO A 18 22.75 3.54 -2.36
CA PRO A 18 21.31 3.69 -2.38
C PRO A 18 20.74 2.45 -1.72
N SER A 19 20.25 2.60 -0.49
CA SER A 19 19.71 1.49 0.30
C SER A 19 18.56 0.92 -0.52
N VAL A 20 18.69 -0.33 -0.96
CA VAL A 20 17.65 -1.03 -1.70
C VAL A 20 16.36 -0.94 -0.88
N SER A 21 15.27 -0.48 -1.52
CA SER A 21 13.96 -0.35 -0.87
C SER A 21 13.59 -1.64 -0.14
N LEU A 22 13.06 -1.49 1.07
CA LEU A 22 12.66 -2.61 1.90
C LEU A 22 11.62 -3.48 1.20
N LEU A 23 10.73 -2.84 0.45
CA LEU A 23 9.64 -3.48 -0.28
C LEU A 23 10.14 -4.48 -1.32
N HIS A 24 11.37 -4.32 -1.82
CA HIS A 24 11.94 -5.25 -2.81
C HIS A 24 12.14 -6.67 -2.26
N ARG A 25 12.22 -6.81 -0.93
CA ARG A 25 12.38 -8.10 -0.24
C ARG A 25 11.06 -8.83 0.03
N ALA A 26 9.92 -8.24 -0.36
CA ALA A 26 8.61 -8.84 -0.13
C ALA A 26 8.49 -10.23 -0.78
N SER A 27 7.92 -11.18 -0.06
CA SER A 27 7.65 -12.53 -0.55
C SER A 27 6.22 -12.96 -0.21
N PHE A 28 5.64 -13.86 -1.00
CA PHE A 28 4.31 -14.40 -0.70
C PHE A 28 4.36 -15.22 0.60
N LEU A 29 3.44 -14.93 1.53
CA LEU A 29 3.31 -15.65 2.78
C LEU A 29 2.10 -16.59 2.75
N THR A 30 0.89 -16.04 2.57
CA THR A 30 -0.34 -16.82 2.62
C THR A 30 -1.50 -16.14 1.88
N SER A 31 -2.54 -16.92 1.60
CA SER A 31 -3.83 -16.45 1.12
C SER A 31 -4.95 -16.92 2.05
N ALA A 32 -5.87 -16.02 2.38
CA ALA A 32 -6.95 -16.28 3.33
C ALA A 32 -8.32 -15.91 2.73
N ALA A 33 -9.32 -16.76 2.95
CA ALA A 33 -10.71 -16.46 2.58
C ALA A 33 -11.45 -15.70 3.69
N ARG A 34 -10.93 -15.72 4.91
CA ARG A 34 -11.50 -15.11 6.11
C ARG A 34 -10.39 -14.55 7.00
N LEU A 35 -10.73 -13.60 7.88
CA LEU A 35 -9.76 -12.92 8.75
C LEU A 35 -9.12 -13.85 9.78
N ASP A 36 -9.86 -14.86 10.27
CA ASP A 36 -9.38 -15.88 11.22
C ASP A 36 -8.33 -16.84 10.62
N GLN A 37 -8.13 -16.82 9.31
CA GLN A 37 -7.11 -17.60 8.60
C GLN A 37 -5.81 -16.83 8.38
N LEU A 38 -5.79 -15.53 8.68
CA LEU A 38 -4.56 -14.74 8.64
C LEU A 38 -3.70 -15.07 9.87
N PRO A 39 -2.36 -14.91 9.77
CA PRO A 39 -1.50 -14.91 10.94
C PRO A 39 -2.02 -13.96 12.02
N ALA A 40 -1.67 -14.23 13.28
CA ALA A 40 -1.99 -13.31 14.37
C ALA A 40 -1.44 -11.90 14.08
N ALA A 41 -2.15 -10.86 14.53
CA ALA A 41 -1.66 -9.50 14.43
C ALA A 41 -0.37 -9.34 15.24
N GLY A 42 0.61 -8.62 14.69
CA GLY A 42 1.91 -8.41 15.31
C GLY A 42 2.69 -7.29 14.63
N ALA A 43 3.45 -7.64 13.59
CA ALA A 43 4.16 -6.65 12.78
C ALA A 43 3.20 -5.76 11.97
N PRO A 44 3.59 -4.51 11.64
CA PRO A 44 2.73 -3.57 10.92
C PRO A 44 2.32 -4.08 9.54
N GLU A 45 1.04 -3.88 9.20
CA GLU A 45 0.44 -4.28 7.94
C GLU A 45 0.03 -3.04 7.12
N VAL A 46 0.40 -3.00 5.84
CA VAL A 46 -0.09 -1.99 4.90
C VAL A 46 -1.01 -2.67 3.89
N CYS A 47 -2.29 -2.32 3.92
CA CYS A 47 -3.26 -2.94 3.03
C CYS A 47 -3.44 -2.15 1.73
N PHE A 48 -3.60 -2.85 0.62
CA PHE A 48 -3.95 -2.31 -0.67
C PHE A 48 -5.40 -2.64 -0.96
N VAL A 49 -6.21 -1.61 -1.26
CA VAL A 49 -7.63 -1.75 -1.56
C VAL A 49 -8.00 -0.86 -2.74
N GLY A 50 -8.93 -1.32 -3.56
CA GLY A 50 -9.41 -0.55 -4.70
C GLY A 50 -10.36 -1.38 -5.55
N ARG A 51 -10.97 -0.73 -6.53
CA ARG A 51 -11.87 -1.41 -7.48
C ARG A 51 -11.14 -2.52 -8.23
N SER A 52 -11.90 -3.51 -8.68
CA SER A 52 -11.39 -4.47 -9.65
C SER A 52 -10.79 -3.75 -10.86
N ASN A 53 -9.62 -4.19 -11.30
CA ASN A 53 -8.84 -3.59 -12.41
C ASN A 53 -8.38 -2.13 -12.18
N ALA A 54 -8.40 -1.62 -10.94
CA ALA A 54 -7.79 -0.34 -10.58
C ALA A 54 -6.25 -0.36 -10.66
N GLY A 55 -5.63 -1.53 -10.80
CA GLY A 55 -4.17 -1.66 -10.92
C GLY A 55 -3.44 -2.08 -9.65
N LYS A 56 -4.16 -2.61 -8.66
CA LYS A 56 -3.63 -3.02 -7.34
C LYS A 56 -2.45 -3.98 -7.40
N SER A 57 -2.62 -5.15 -8.03
CA SER A 57 -1.52 -6.12 -8.17
C SER A 57 -0.34 -5.54 -8.97
N THR A 58 -0.61 -4.68 -9.95
CA THR A 58 0.44 -3.97 -10.71
C THR A 58 1.21 -2.98 -9.83
N ALA A 59 0.52 -2.23 -8.96
CA ALA A 59 1.16 -1.32 -8.03
C ALA A 59 2.07 -2.07 -7.04
N ILE A 60 1.56 -3.15 -6.42
CA ILE A 60 2.36 -4.00 -5.51
C ILE A 60 3.61 -4.51 -6.21
N ASN A 61 3.46 -5.09 -7.40
CA ASN A 61 4.58 -5.61 -8.20
C ASN A 61 5.64 -4.54 -8.50
N VAL A 62 5.24 -3.33 -8.92
CA VAL A 62 6.20 -2.27 -9.25
C VAL A 62 6.86 -1.67 -8.00
N LEU A 63 6.11 -1.50 -6.91
CA LEU A 63 6.64 -1.07 -5.60
C LEU A 63 7.66 -2.06 -5.03
N CYS A 64 7.40 -3.36 -5.21
CA CYS A 64 8.32 -4.42 -4.77
C CYS A 64 9.39 -4.74 -5.82
N ASN A 65 9.42 -4.05 -6.96
CA ASN A 65 10.32 -4.36 -8.09
C ASN A 65 10.30 -5.84 -8.52
N GLN A 66 9.12 -6.47 -8.49
CA GLN A 66 8.90 -7.88 -8.81
C GLN A 66 7.80 -8.06 -9.86
N ARG A 67 7.95 -9.01 -10.78
CA ARG A 67 6.99 -9.22 -11.88
C ARG A 67 5.78 -10.09 -11.54
N ARG A 68 5.91 -10.97 -10.55
CA ARG A 68 4.94 -12.05 -10.28
C ARG A 68 4.70 -12.26 -8.77
N LEU A 69 4.80 -11.20 -7.98
CA LEU A 69 4.49 -11.25 -6.55
C LEU A 69 2.97 -11.29 -6.36
N ALA A 70 2.28 -10.28 -6.87
CA ALA A 70 0.83 -10.19 -6.85
C ALA A 70 0.24 -10.50 -8.23
N PHE A 71 -0.75 -11.39 -8.27
CA PHE A 71 -1.42 -11.79 -9.52
C PHE A 71 -2.75 -11.06 -9.69
N SER A 72 -2.96 -10.48 -10.87
CA SER A 72 -4.28 -9.98 -11.24
C SER A 72 -5.21 -11.17 -11.51
N SER A 73 -6.18 -11.45 -10.63
CA SER A 73 -7.22 -12.43 -10.95
C SER A 73 -8.11 -11.87 -12.06
N LYS A 74 -7.91 -12.34 -13.29
CA LYS A 74 -8.68 -11.93 -14.47
C LYS A 74 -9.96 -12.75 -14.67
N THR A 75 -10.13 -13.85 -13.92
CA THR A 75 -11.22 -14.81 -14.11
C THR A 75 -12.40 -14.49 -13.18
N PRO A 76 -13.58 -14.13 -13.71
CA PRO A 76 -14.81 -14.03 -12.93
C PRO A 76 -15.13 -15.39 -12.27
N GLY A 77 -15.49 -15.40 -10.99
CA GLY A 77 -15.90 -16.62 -10.26
C GLY A 77 -14.80 -17.33 -9.47
N ARG A 78 -13.55 -16.84 -9.44
CA ARG A 78 -12.56 -17.32 -8.46
C ARG A 78 -12.85 -16.78 -7.06
N THR A 79 -12.74 -17.64 -6.05
CA THR A 79 -12.73 -17.25 -4.64
C THR A 79 -11.76 -16.10 -4.44
N ARG A 80 -12.27 -14.99 -3.93
CA ARG A 80 -11.51 -13.76 -3.70
C ARG A 80 -10.80 -13.87 -2.36
N LEU A 81 -9.50 -14.12 -2.39
CA LEU A 81 -8.67 -14.26 -1.19
C LEU A 81 -7.98 -12.94 -0.86
N ILE A 82 -7.77 -12.71 0.42
CA ILE A 82 -6.78 -11.78 0.95
C ILE A 82 -5.41 -12.42 0.70
N ASN A 83 -4.46 -11.70 0.12
CA ASN A 83 -3.08 -12.20 -0.02
C ASN A 83 -2.15 -11.39 0.86
N MET A 84 -1.31 -12.06 1.62
CA MET A 84 -0.35 -11.43 2.52
C MET A 84 1.07 -11.69 2.00
N PHE A 85 1.86 -10.63 1.94
CA PHE A 85 3.27 -10.67 1.54
C PHE A 85 4.13 -10.21 2.71
N GLY A 86 5.07 -11.04 3.13
CA GLY A 86 5.97 -10.76 4.24
C GLY A 86 7.19 -9.97 3.81
N LEU A 87 7.60 -9.00 4.64
CA LEU A 87 8.90 -8.35 4.56
C LEU A 87 9.83 -8.99 5.61
N PRO A 88 10.85 -9.75 5.19
CA PRO A 88 11.67 -10.53 6.11
C PRO A 88 12.46 -9.64 7.06
N ASP A 89 12.48 -10.02 8.34
CA ASP A 89 13.26 -9.34 9.35
C ASP A 89 14.76 -9.69 9.21
N PRO A 90 15.67 -8.70 9.10
CA PRO A 90 17.11 -8.99 9.08
C PRO A 90 17.66 -9.50 10.42
N LEU A 91 16.97 -9.29 11.53
CA LEU A 91 17.37 -9.69 12.89
C LEU A 91 16.70 -10.97 13.37
N ASP A 92 15.56 -11.35 12.78
CA ASP A 92 14.83 -12.59 13.07
C ASP A 92 14.58 -13.38 11.76
N PRO A 93 15.32 -14.50 11.54
CA PRO A 93 15.17 -15.30 10.32
C PRO A 93 13.77 -15.87 10.08
N GLU A 94 12.96 -16.07 11.12
CA GLU A 94 11.57 -16.53 11.00
C GLU A 94 10.56 -15.38 11.08
N GLY A 95 11.03 -14.19 11.44
CA GLY A 95 10.25 -12.99 11.65
C GLY A 95 10.02 -12.15 10.41
N HIS A 96 9.06 -11.24 10.54
CA HIS A 96 8.75 -10.23 9.53
C HIS A 96 8.65 -8.88 10.21
N ILE A 97 9.34 -7.88 9.66
CA ILE A 97 9.24 -6.49 10.13
C ILE A 97 7.94 -5.81 9.69
N GLY A 98 7.21 -6.41 8.75
CA GLY A 98 5.91 -5.93 8.32
C GLY A 98 5.36 -6.72 7.14
N PHE A 99 4.15 -6.35 6.73
CA PHE A 99 3.43 -7.05 5.68
C PHE A 99 2.76 -6.09 4.71
N LEU A 100 2.71 -6.51 3.44
CA LEU A 100 1.81 -5.92 2.44
C LEU A 100 0.60 -6.84 2.30
N VAL A 101 -0.60 -6.27 2.37
CA VAL A 101 -1.85 -7.05 2.32
C VAL A 101 -2.68 -6.64 1.11
N ASP A 102 -2.82 -7.55 0.15
CA ASP A 102 -3.65 -7.36 -1.03
C ASP A 102 -5.10 -7.77 -0.73
N LEU A 103 -5.94 -6.79 -0.43
CA LEU A 103 -7.36 -7.03 -0.19
C LEU A 103 -8.09 -7.28 -1.52
N PRO A 104 -9.15 -8.11 -1.52
CA PRO A 104 -9.89 -8.34 -2.74
C PRO A 104 -10.56 -7.05 -3.25
N GLY A 105 -10.54 -6.83 -4.58
CA GLY A 105 -11.10 -5.61 -5.15
C GLY A 105 -12.63 -5.62 -5.27
N TYR A 106 -13.25 -4.45 -5.14
CA TYR A 106 -14.72 -4.28 -5.21
C TYR A 106 -15.25 -3.89 -6.59
N GLY A 107 -16.58 -3.90 -6.71
CA GLY A 107 -17.28 -3.34 -7.87
C GLY A 107 -17.33 -4.24 -9.10
N TYR A 108 -17.21 -5.56 -8.93
CA TYR A 108 -17.55 -6.51 -10.00
C TYR A 108 -19.06 -6.51 -10.23
N ALA A 109 -19.48 -6.32 -11.49
CA ALA A 109 -20.89 -6.26 -11.88
C ALA A 109 -21.61 -7.62 -11.73
N SER A 110 -20.88 -8.73 -11.80
CA SER A 110 -21.43 -10.09 -11.96
C SER A 110 -21.46 -10.93 -10.68
N VAL A 111 -21.43 -10.30 -9.50
CA VAL A 111 -21.30 -11.02 -8.21
C VAL A 111 -22.67 -11.15 -7.56
N ALA A 112 -23.02 -12.36 -7.13
CA ALA A 112 -24.25 -12.64 -6.40
C ALA A 112 -24.32 -11.80 -5.11
N ARG A 113 -25.54 -11.45 -4.66
CA ARG A 113 -25.75 -10.59 -3.49
C ARG A 113 -24.99 -11.09 -2.25
N ASN A 114 -25.04 -12.38 -1.97
CA ASN A 114 -24.37 -13.02 -0.82
C ASN A 114 -22.83 -12.91 -0.87
N GLU A 115 -22.23 -12.87 -2.06
CA GLU A 115 -20.77 -12.68 -2.21
C GLU A 115 -20.36 -11.21 -2.00
N LYS A 116 -21.27 -10.25 -2.29
CA LYS A 116 -21.02 -8.83 -2.00
C LYS A 116 -21.03 -8.56 -0.50
N GLU A 117 -21.96 -9.19 0.23
CA GLU A 117 -22.08 -9.09 1.69
C GLU A 117 -20.84 -9.68 2.38
N LYS A 118 -20.46 -10.93 2.06
CA LYS A 118 -19.23 -11.55 2.58
C LYS A 118 -17.99 -10.71 2.32
N TRP A 119 -17.89 -10.10 1.15
CA TRP A 119 -16.76 -9.21 0.81
C TRP A 119 -16.77 -7.94 1.66
N ALA A 120 -17.94 -7.33 1.85
CA ALA A 120 -18.09 -6.16 2.70
C ALA A 120 -17.73 -6.47 4.16
N ASP A 121 -18.09 -7.66 4.65
CA ASP A 121 -17.74 -8.13 5.99
C ASP A 121 -16.23 -8.34 6.14
N ILE A 122 -15.59 -9.01 5.18
CA ILE A 122 -14.12 -9.22 5.20
C ILE A 122 -13.40 -7.88 5.16
N LEU A 123 -13.78 -6.98 4.25
CA LEU A 123 -13.15 -5.68 4.12
C LEU A 123 -13.38 -4.83 5.37
N GLY A 124 -14.65 -4.71 5.79
CA GLY A 124 -15.04 -3.90 6.93
C GLY A 124 -14.40 -4.41 8.23
N GLY A 125 -14.36 -5.72 8.43
CA GLY A 125 -13.69 -6.35 9.56
C GLY A 125 -12.18 -6.17 9.52
N TYR A 126 -11.52 -6.30 8.36
CA TYR A 126 -10.08 -6.06 8.27
C TYR A 126 -9.74 -4.60 8.59
N LEU A 127 -10.47 -3.63 8.02
CA LEU A 127 -10.20 -2.21 8.24
C LEU A 127 -10.48 -1.77 9.68
N ARG A 128 -11.43 -2.41 10.35
CA ARG A 128 -11.86 -2.05 11.72
C ARG A 128 -11.11 -2.80 12.80
N ASP A 129 -10.95 -4.11 12.64
CA ASP A 129 -10.58 -5.02 13.72
C ASP A 129 -9.12 -5.47 13.65
N ARG A 130 -8.42 -5.24 12.53
CA ARG A 130 -7.01 -5.62 12.39
C ARG A 130 -6.11 -4.60 13.10
N GLU A 131 -5.74 -4.91 14.34
CA GLU A 131 -4.92 -4.03 15.20
C GLU A 131 -3.60 -3.60 14.55
N SER A 132 -2.94 -4.53 13.85
CA SER A 132 -1.66 -4.34 13.14
C SER A 132 -1.73 -3.47 11.89
N LEU A 133 -2.91 -3.04 11.43
CA LEU A 133 -3.07 -2.24 10.21
C LEU A 133 -2.43 -0.84 10.35
N ALA A 134 -1.21 -0.64 9.86
CA ALA A 134 -0.47 0.61 9.99
C ALA A 134 -0.88 1.68 8.97
N GLY A 135 -1.37 1.28 7.79
CA GLY A 135 -1.78 2.23 6.76
C GLY A 135 -2.53 1.60 5.59
N ILE A 136 -3.23 2.44 4.83
CA ILE A 136 -4.13 2.01 3.75
C ILE A 136 -3.70 2.66 2.44
N VAL A 137 -3.41 1.84 1.43
CA VAL A 137 -3.20 2.27 0.05
C VAL A 137 -4.51 2.11 -0.72
N LEU A 138 -5.17 3.23 -1.01
CA LEU A 138 -6.42 3.28 -1.77
C LEU A 138 -6.13 3.53 -3.26
N LEU A 139 -6.47 2.59 -4.13
CA LEU A 139 -6.23 2.72 -5.58
C LEU A 139 -7.47 3.18 -6.33
N ILE A 140 -7.32 4.29 -7.05
CA ILE A 140 -8.36 4.91 -7.88
C ILE A 140 -7.83 5.07 -9.29
N ASP A 141 -8.54 4.55 -10.31
CA ASP A 141 -8.19 4.79 -11.72
C ASP A 141 -8.43 6.27 -12.04
N ILE A 142 -7.35 7.01 -12.30
CA ILE A 142 -7.39 8.48 -12.45
C ILE A 142 -8.37 8.95 -13.54
N ARG A 143 -8.63 8.10 -14.54
CA ARG A 143 -9.53 8.41 -15.66
C ARG A 143 -11.00 8.39 -15.26
N ARG A 144 -11.32 7.74 -14.14
CA ARG A 144 -12.69 7.56 -13.64
C ARG A 144 -13.01 8.46 -12.46
N GLY A 145 -11.99 8.97 -11.77
CA GLY A 145 -12.16 9.71 -10.52
C GLY A 145 -12.80 8.86 -9.41
N VAL A 146 -13.27 9.54 -8.37
CA VAL A 146 -13.98 8.92 -7.25
C VAL A 146 -15.39 8.51 -7.68
N THR A 147 -15.70 7.23 -7.54
CA THR A 147 -17.04 6.69 -7.77
C THR A 147 -17.78 6.46 -6.45
N GLU A 148 -19.07 6.18 -6.55
CA GLU A 148 -19.91 5.88 -5.38
C GLU A 148 -19.37 4.72 -4.53
N LEU A 149 -18.80 3.69 -5.15
CA LEU A 149 -18.19 2.59 -4.41
C LEU A 149 -16.93 3.03 -3.65
N ASP A 150 -16.18 3.98 -4.20
CA ASP A 150 -14.99 4.54 -3.55
C ASP A 150 -15.40 5.41 -2.35
N ARG A 151 -16.50 6.19 -2.47
CA ARG A 151 -17.07 6.96 -1.35
C ARG A 151 -17.57 6.06 -0.22
N ARG A 152 -18.26 4.96 -0.55
CA ARG A 152 -18.69 3.98 0.47
C ARG A 152 -17.52 3.36 1.20
N LEU A 153 -16.45 3.02 0.48
CA LEU A 153 -15.23 2.54 1.09
C LEU A 153 -14.60 3.61 2.00
N ALA A 154 -14.55 4.86 1.55
CA ALA A 154 -14.05 5.97 2.37
C ALA A 154 -14.82 6.11 3.69
N ASN A 155 -16.14 5.89 3.69
CA ASN A 155 -16.95 5.89 4.92
C ASN A 155 -16.59 4.76 5.89
N PHE A 156 -16.07 3.63 5.42
CA PHE A 156 -15.53 2.57 6.29
C PHE A 156 -14.13 2.91 6.79
N ILE A 157 -13.33 3.63 6.00
CA ILE A 157 -11.95 3.98 6.35
C ILE A 157 -11.89 5.17 7.32
N ALA A 158 -12.68 6.22 7.08
CA ALA A 158 -12.67 7.45 7.87
C ALA A 158 -12.71 7.23 9.40
N PRO A 159 -13.62 6.41 9.97
CA PRO A 159 -13.69 6.21 11.41
C PRO A 159 -12.49 5.42 11.99
N THR A 160 -11.67 4.78 11.16
CA THR A 160 -10.49 4.03 11.63
C THR A 160 -9.34 4.93 12.07
N GLY A 161 -9.32 6.20 11.62
CA GLY A 161 -8.23 7.14 11.86
C GLY A 161 -6.89 6.75 11.23
N ARG A 162 -6.82 5.63 10.48
CA ARG A 162 -5.58 5.14 9.86
C ARG A 162 -5.14 6.07 8.73
N PRO A 163 -3.82 6.28 8.53
CA PRO A 163 -3.33 7.08 7.42
C PRO A 163 -3.61 6.40 6.09
N VAL A 164 -4.00 7.20 5.10
CA VAL A 164 -4.38 6.74 3.77
C VAL A 164 -3.52 7.40 2.70
N LEU A 165 -2.98 6.57 1.81
CA LEU A 165 -2.33 6.99 0.58
C LEU A 165 -3.23 6.63 -0.61
N ALA A 166 -3.88 7.63 -1.19
CA ALA A 166 -4.66 7.47 -2.41
C ALA A 166 -3.74 7.54 -3.64
N LEU A 167 -3.56 6.40 -4.31
CA LEU A 167 -2.82 6.28 -5.56
C LEU A 167 -3.79 6.45 -6.74
N LEU A 168 -3.65 7.55 -7.47
CA LEU A 168 -4.40 7.78 -8.70
C LEU A 168 -3.72 7.07 -9.87
N THR A 169 -4.03 5.79 -10.03
CA THR A 169 -3.36 4.91 -10.98
C THR A 169 -3.64 5.29 -12.43
N LYS A 170 -2.75 4.83 -13.34
CA LYS A 170 -2.82 5.11 -14.79
C LYS A 170 -2.67 6.60 -15.10
N ALA A 171 -1.91 7.32 -14.27
CA ALA A 171 -1.62 8.74 -14.42
C ALA A 171 -1.01 9.09 -15.79
N ASP A 172 -0.29 8.16 -16.42
CA ASP A 172 0.25 8.28 -17.78
C ASP A 172 -0.84 8.60 -18.83
N LYS A 173 -2.10 8.24 -18.56
CA LYS A 173 -3.22 8.47 -19.47
C LYS A 173 -3.76 9.90 -19.48
N LEU A 174 -3.31 10.76 -18.58
CA LEU A 174 -3.70 12.17 -18.52
C LEU A 174 -2.47 13.08 -18.68
N PRO A 175 -2.60 14.27 -19.30
CA PRO A 175 -1.59 15.32 -19.25
C PRO A 175 -1.37 15.86 -17.83
N TYR A 176 -0.18 16.40 -17.53
CA TYR A 176 0.19 16.87 -16.19
C TYR A 176 -0.86 17.79 -15.54
N GLY A 177 -1.32 18.82 -16.25
CA GLY A 177 -2.33 19.75 -15.72
C GLY A 177 -3.65 19.07 -15.35
N GLN A 178 -4.08 18.07 -16.12
CA GLN A 178 -5.28 17.28 -15.80
C GLN A 178 -5.03 16.36 -14.60
N ARG A 179 -3.84 15.74 -14.49
CA ARG A 179 -3.48 14.92 -13.32
C ARG A 179 -3.63 15.72 -12.03
N MET A 180 -3.06 16.92 -11.98
CA MET A 180 -3.10 17.75 -10.76
C MET A 180 -4.53 18.18 -10.42
N ARG A 181 -5.34 18.57 -11.41
CA ARG A 181 -6.77 18.86 -11.19
C ARG A 181 -7.52 17.66 -10.61
N THR A 182 -7.26 16.45 -11.11
CA THR A 182 -7.87 15.23 -10.56
C THR A 182 -7.38 14.95 -9.13
N VAL A 183 -6.09 15.15 -8.82
CA VAL A 183 -5.56 15.03 -7.44
C VAL A 183 -6.34 15.95 -6.49
N PHE A 184 -6.52 17.22 -6.83
CA PHE A 184 -7.29 18.16 -6.00
C PHE A 184 -8.75 17.74 -5.84
N SER A 185 -9.39 17.29 -6.92
CA SER A 185 -10.78 16.81 -6.88
C SER A 185 -10.93 15.58 -5.99
N VAL A 186 -10.02 14.60 -6.08
CA VAL A 186 -10.09 13.39 -5.24
C VAL A 186 -9.85 13.71 -3.78
N ARG A 187 -8.90 14.61 -3.46
CA ARG A 187 -8.68 15.06 -2.07
C ARG A 187 -9.94 15.68 -1.48
N LYS A 188 -10.67 16.48 -2.26
CA LYS A 188 -11.94 17.08 -1.82
C LYS A 188 -13.03 16.01 -1.63
N ASP A 189 -13.16 15.10 -2.58
CA ASP A 189 -14.19 14.05 -2.56
C ASP A 189 -14.02 13.04 -1.41
N LEU A 190 -12.80 12.92 -0.88
CA LEU A 190 -12.43 11.99 0.19
C LEU A 190 -11.99 12.71 1.47
N ALA A 191 -12.37 13.98 1.63
CA ALA A 191 -11.90 14.83 2.74
C ALA A 191 -12.30 14.32 4.14
N ASP A 192 -13.32 13.47 4.23
CA ASP A 192 -13.71 12.82 5.49
C ASP A 192 -12.64 11.86 6.03
N ILE A 193 -11.73 11.40 5.16
CA ILE A 193 -10.51 10.69 5.57
C ILE A 193 -9.51 11.74 6.10
N GLY A 194 -9.46 11.91 7.43
CA GLY A 194 -8.66 12.97 8.06
C GLY A 194 -7.16 12.94 7.70
N ALA A 195 -6.56 11.75 7.63
CA ALA A 195 -5.14 11.56 7.29
C ALA A 195 -4.98 11.06 5.84
N LEU A 196 -5.34 11.88 4.86
CA LEU A 196 -5.30 11.53 3.44
C LEU A 196 -4.15 12.23 2.70
N HIS A 197 -3.24 11.42 2.13
CA HIS A 197 -2.32 11.86 1.08
C HIS A 197 -2.78 11.33 -0.27
N THR A 198 -2.66 12.12 -1.34
CA THR A 198 -3.13 11.72 -2.68
C THR A 198 -2.10 12.10 -3.73
N ILE A 199 -1.69 11.13 -4.55
CA ILE A 199 -0.65 11.31 -5.56
C ILE A 199 -1.02 10.65 -6.89
N PRO A 200 -0.58 11.21 -8.03
CA PRO A 200 -0.67 10.52 -9.31
C PRO A 200 0.28 9.32 -9.34
N PHE A 201 -0.17 8.18 -9.84
CA PHE A 201 0.62 6.95 -9.90
C PHE A 201 0.59 6.32 -11.30
N SER A 202 1.76 5.97 -11.83
CA SER A 202 1.88 5.20 -13.07
C SER A 202 2.91 4.11 -12.90
N ALA A 203 2.49 2.86 -13.03
CA ALA A 203 3.40 1.73 -13.06
C ALA A 203 4.31 1.72 -14.31
N PRO A 204 3.79 1.93 -15.54
CA PRO A 204 4.64 1.97 -16.73
C PRO A 204 5.64 3.13 -16.74
N GLU A 205 5.21 4.33 -16.33
CA GLU A 205 6.02 5.56 -16.38
C GLU A 205 6.70 5.87 -15.04
N ARG A 206 6.58 4.97 -14.05
CA ARG A 206 7.12 5.10 -12.67
C ARG A 206 6.78 6.43 -11.97
N ILE A 207 5.66 7.05 -12.33
CA ILE A 207 5.18 8.29 -11.69
C ILE A 207 4.72 7.98 -10.27
N GLY A 208 5.16 8.78 -9.29
CA GLY A 208 4.76 8.67 -7.88
C GLY A 208 5.29 7.42 -7.17
N LEU A 209 6.19 6.66 -7.79
CA LEU A 209 6.64 5.38 -7.26
C LEU A 209 7.52 5.53 -6.02
N GLU A 210 8.49 6.45 -6.07
CA GLU A 210 9.40 6.72 -4.96
C GLU A 210 8.64 7.28 -3.75
N GLU A 211 7.78 8.27 -3.98
CA GLU A 211 6.92 8.86 -2.95
C GLU A 211 5.99 7.80 -2.32
N ALA A 212 5.35 6.95 -3.12
CA ALA A 212 4.52 5.86 -2.60
C ALA A 212 5.33 4.87 -1.76
N GLY A 213 6.52 4.49 -2.23
CA GLY A 213 7.43 3.61 -1.50
C GLY A 213 7.81 4.20 -0.14
N ALA A 214 8.20 5.48 -0.10
CA ALA A 214 8.60 6.16 1.12
C ALA A 214 7.47 6.20 2.16
N HIS A 215 6.22 6.50 1.76
CA HIS A 215 5.07 6.46 2.67
C HIS A 215 4.84 5.07 3.26
N ILE A 216 4.88 4.03 2.41
CA ILE A 216 4.64 2.64 2.84
C ILE A 216 5.75 2.15 3.75
N GLU A 217 7.01 2.43 3.41
CA GLU A 217 8.15 2.08 4.25
C GLU A 217 8.09 2.78 5.59
N ASN A 218 7.70 4.05 5.64
CA ASN A 218 7.57 4.78 6.89
C ASN A 218 6.48 4.23 7.82
N TRP A 219 5.40 3.63 7.28
CA TRP A 219 4.40 2.95 8.11
C TRP A 219 4.88 1.60 8.65
N ILE A 220 5.84 0.97 7.99
CA ILE A 220 6.38 -0.36 8.37
C ILE A 220 7.58 -0.22 9.31
N SER A 221 8.47 0.71 9.00
CA SER A 221 9.69 0.98 9.76
C SER A 221 9.88 2.50 9.79
N PRO A 222 9.20 3.20 10.72
CA PRO A 222 9.32 4.64 10.86
C PRO A 222 10.79 5.02 11.09
N LYS A 223 11.33 5.92 10.27
CA LYS A 223 12.65 6.48 10.53
C LYS A 223 12.50 7.45 11.70
N VAL A 224 13.24 7.23 12.78
CA VAL A 224 13.36 8.24 13.84
C VAL A 224 14.10 9.41 13.23
N GLU A 225 13.42 10.55 13.05
CA GLU A 225 14.10 11.81 12.76
C GLU A 225 14.93 12.16 14.01
N SER A 226 16.25 12.13 13.84
CA SER A 226 17.24 12.54 14.85
C SER A 226 17.29 14.05 15.02
#